data_AF-A0A3C0GTC2-F1
#
_entry.id   AF-A0A3C0GTC2-F1
#
_cell.length_a   1.000
_cell.length_b   1.000
_cell.length_c   1.000
_cell.angle_alpha   90.00
_cell.angle_beta   90.00
_cell.angle_gamma   90.00
#
_symmetry.space_group_name_H-M   'P 1'
#
loop_
_entity.id
_entity.type
_entity.pdbx_description
1 polymer ?
#
loop_
_entity_poly.entity_id
_entity_poly.type
_entity_poly.pdbx_seq_one_letter_code
_entity_poly.pdbx_strand_id
1 'polypeptide(L)'
;MTTSTTPHSFPPAARQRGAVLYVVMIMLILLALLGIAGMQVAGMQEKMASNFRSVNRSFQNTEGVVRSAEGTIEAIANRTTLPDGSMVDVADIAQRCDDGYDPVAWGKEQSIDAAPAVNVRQIDTCIVGEASLDMGRPLDPTSPVYQITGFSADDPDAATSSVVIDTVFKL
;
A
#
# COMPACT_ATOMS: atom_id res chain seq x y z
N MET A 1 -97.93 -2.56 21.53
CA MET A 1 -96.80 -2.42 20.57
C MET A 1 -95.71 -3.39 20.99
N THR A 2 -95.58 -4.49 20.25
CA THR A 2 -94.63 -5.57 20.50
C THR A 2 -93.44 -5.42 19.57
N THR A 3 -92.25 -5.14 20.09
CA THR A 3 -90.99 -5.16 19.32
C THR A 3 -90.29 -6.49 19.52
N SER A 4 -90.33 -7.31 18.46
CA SER A 4 -89.58 -8.57 18.34
C SER A 4 -88.09 -8.25 18.14
N THR A 5 -87.22 -8.83 18.97
CA THR A 5 -85.75 -8.75 18.82
C THR A 5 -85.24 -10.12 18.42
N THR A 6 -84.74 -10.26 17.20
CA THR A 6 -84.12 -11.50 16.70
C THR A 6 -82.61 -11.47 16.95
N PRO A 7 -81.99 -12.51 17.53
CA PRO A 7 -80.55 -12.56 17.70
C PRO A 7 -79.88 -12.97 16.37
N HIS A 8 -78.88 -12.22 15.93
CA HIS A 8 -78.02 -12.59 14.80
C HIS A 8 -76.85 -13.44 15.29
N SER A 9 -76.82 -14.71 14.88
CA SER A 9 -75.70 -15.62 15.13
C SER A 9 -74.60 -15.40 14.09
N PHE A 10 -73.40 -15.02 14.53
CA PHE A 10 -72.22 -14.94 13.67
C PHE A 10 -71.71 -16.35 13.33
N PRO A 11 -71.37 -16.64 12.07
CA PRO A 11 -70.82 -17.93 11.68
C PRO A 11 -69.43 -18.14 12.31
N PRO A 12 -69.07 -19.37 12.72
CA PRO A 12 -67.76 -19.64 13.28
C PRO A 12 -66.68 -19.40 12.22
N ALA A 13 -65.65 -18.63 12.57
CA ALA A 13 -64.50 -18.40 11.70
C ALA A 13 -63.81 -19.72 11.35
N ALA A 14 -63.73 -20.04 10.06
CA ALA A 14 -62.99 -21.19 9.58
C ALA A 14 -61.51 -21.09 10.02
N ARG A 15 -61.04 -22.07 10.79
CA ARG A 15 -59.63 -22.13 11.24
C ARG A 15 -58.72 -22.47 10.06
N GLN A 16 -58.16 -21.44 9.41
CA GLN A 16 -57.10 -21.62 8.43
C GLN A 16 -55.81 -22.10 9.13
N ARG A 17 -55.55 -23.40 9.09
CA ARG A 17 -54.34 -24.05 9.61
C ARG A 17 -53.53 -24.58 8.43
N GLY A 18 -52.65 -23.76 7.85
CA GLY A 18 -51.72 -24.22 6.81
C GLY A 18 -50.96 -23.13 6.05
N ALA A 19 -51.56 -21.96 5.82
CA ALA A 19 -50.94 -20.90 5.01
C ALA A 19 -49.74 -20.22 5.69
N VAL A 20 -49.75 -20.14 7.03
CA VAL A 20 -48.70 -19.45 7.80
C VAL A 20 -47.34 -20.11 7.64
N LEU A 21 -47.25 -21.44 7.65
CA LEU A 21 -45.97 -22.15 7.48
C LEU A 21 -45.34 -21.85 6.11
N TYR A 22 -46.15 -21.81 5.06
CA TYR A 22 -45.67 -21.54 3.70
C TYR A 22 -45.15 -20.11 3.55
N VAL A 23 -45.87 -19.13 4.11
CA VAL A 23 -45.42 -17.73 4.13
C VAL A 23 -44.14 -17.58 4.95
N VAL A 24 -44.06 -18.20 6.13
CA VAL A 24 -42.84 -18.18 6.96
C VAL A 24 -41.67 -18.83 6.22
N MET A 25 -41.87 -19.96 5.54
CA MET A 25 -40.82 -20.60 4.76
C MET A 25 -40.30 -19.71 3.63
N ILE A 26 -41.21 -19.06 2.88
CA ILE A 26 -40.80 -18.09 1.84
C ILE A 26 -40.01 -16.95 2.46
N MET A 27 -40.48 -16.37 3.57
CA MET A 27 -39.79 -15.27 4.23
C MET A 27 -38.40 -15.69 4.75
N LEU A 28 -38.26 -16.89 5.33
CA LEU A 28 -36.97 -17.42 5.77
C LEU A 28 -36.01 -17.61 4.60
N ILE A 29 -36.50 -18.12 3.46
CA ILE A 29 -35.67 -18.27 2.25
C ILE A 29 -35.22 -16.90 1.75
N LEU A 30 -36.11 -15.91 1.70
CA LEU A 30 -35.75 -14.54 1.29
C LEU A 30 -34.69 -13.94 2.22
N LEU A 31 -34.85 -14.06 3.54
CA LEU A 31 -33.87 -13.58 4.51
C LEU A 31 -32.53 -14.32 4.38
N ALA A 32 -32.54 -15.63 4.14
CA ALA A 32 -31.33 -16.39 3.90
C ALA A 32 -30.59 -15.93 2.64
N LEU A 33 -31.30 -15.70 1.54
CA LEU A 33 -30.73 -15.18 0.29
C LEU A 33 -30.14 -13.77 0.47
N LEU A 34 -30.84 -12.90 1.19
CA LEU A 34 -30.34 -11.57 1.55
C LEU A 34 -29.08 -11.65 2.42
N GLY A 35 -29.05 -12.58 3.37
CA GLY A 35 -27.87 -12.85 4.20
C GLY A 35 -26.67 -13.28 3.37
N ILE A 36 -26.86 -14.22 2.43
CA ILE A 36 -25.78 -14.70 1.54
C ILE A 36 -25.26 -13.56 0.65
N ALA A 37 -26.16 -12.77 0.06
CA ALA A 37 -25.77 -11.62 -0.76
C ALA A 37 -24.98 -10.59 0.05
N GLY A 38 -25.41 -10.30 1.29
CA GLY A 38 -24.68 -9.42 2.20
C GLY A 38 -23.28 -9.93 2.54
N MET A 39 -23.13 -11.23 2.81
CA MET A 39 -21.82 -11.84 3.07
C MET A 39 -20.89 -11.77 1.86
N GLN A 40 -21.41 -11.92 0.63
CA GLN A 40 -20.60 -11.79 -0.58
C GLN A 40 -20.01 -10.38 -0.72
N VAL A 41 -20.82 -9.35 -0.46
CA VAL A 41 -20.35 -7.95 -0.51
C VAL A 41 -19.32 -7.68 0.58
N ALA A 42 -19.58 -8.13 1.81
CA ALA A 42 -18.63 -7.98 2.92
C ALA A 42 -17.29 -8.68 2.62
N GLY A 43 -17.32 -9.88 2.04
CA GLY A 43 -16.11 -10.60 1.64
C GLY A 43 -15.32 -9.89 0.54
N MET A 44 -15.97 -9.22 -0.41
CA MET A 44 -15.27 -8.39 -1.40
C MET A 44 -14.63 -7.15 -0.75
N GLN A 45 -15.33 -6.51 0.18
CA GLN A 45 -14.81 -5.36 0.91
C GLN A 45 -13.62 -5.74 1.79
N GLU A 46 -13.65 -6.90 2.43
CA GLU A 46 -12.53 -7.43 3.21
C GLU A 46 -11.29 -7.66 2.36
N LYS A 47 -11.44 -8.31 1.19
CA LYS A 47 -10.32 -8.52 0.25
C LYS A 47 -9.74 -7.20 -0.25
N MET A 48 -10.60 -6.22 -0.56
CA MET A 48 -10.17 -4.89 -0.97
C MET A 48 -9.42 -4.16 0.16
N ALA A 49 -9.94 -4.21 1.38
CA ALA A 49 -9.28 -3.62 2.55
C ALA A 49 -7.93 -4.29 2.85
N SER A 50 -7.85 -5.62 2.69
CA SER A 50 -6.60 -6.37 2.86
C SER A 50 -5.55 -5.96 1.82
N ASN A 51 -5.93 -5.85 0.54
CA ASN A 51 -5.01 -5.43 -0.51
C ASN A 51 -4.54 -3.98 -0.33
N PHE A 52 -5.45 -3.08 0.04
CA PHE A 52 -5.07 -1.69 0.33
C PHE A 52 -4.09 -1.61 1.51
N ARG A 53 -4.30 -2.43 2.55
CA ARG A 53 -3.40 -2.50 3.69
C ARG A 53 -2.01 -3.04 3.32
N SER A 54 -1.91 -4.08 2.48
CA SER A 54 -0.60 -4.62 2.08
C SER A 54 0.18 -3.60 1.26
N VAL A 55 -0.44 -2.96 0.26
CA VAL A 55 0.20 -1.90 -0.55
C VAL A 55 0.69 -0.73 0.31
N ASN A 56 -0.13 -0.26 1.25
CA ASN A 56 0.26 0.84 2.12
C ASN A 56 1.41 0.44 3.07
N ARG A 57 1.43 -0.82 3.54
CA ARG A 57 2.52 -1.33 4.37
C ARG A 57 3.82 -1.44 3.57
N SER A 58 3.81 -2.02 2.36
CA SER A 58 5.01 -2.06 1.52
C SER A 58 5.52 -0.65 1.21
N PHE A 59 4.63 0.32 0.98
CA PHE A 59 5.04 1.71 0.76
C PHE A 59 5.74 2.30 1.99
N GLN A 60 5.18 2.15 3.19
CA GLN A 60 5.80 2.62 4.43
C GLN A 60 7.14 1.93 4.72
N ASN A 61 7.23 0.64 4.44
CA ASN A 61 8.48 -0.11 4.57
C ASN A 61 9.55 0.43 3.61
N THR A 62 9.21 0.65 2.34
CA THR A 62 10.13 1.21 1.35
C THR A 62 10.50 2.67 1.68
N GLU A 63 9.57 3.48 2.21
CA GLU A 63 9.88 4.83 2.69
C GLU A 63 10.89 4.78 3.85
N GLY A 64 10.72 3.85 4.79
CA GLY A 64 11.67 3.63 5.88
C GLY A 64 13.07 3.25 5.38
N VAL A 65 13.13 2.41 4.34
CA VAL A 65 14.38 2.02 3.65
C VAL A 65 15.06 3.24 3.00
N VAL A 66 14.32 4.05 2.25
CA VAL A 66 14.85 5.26 1.61
C VAL A 66 15.33 6.27 2.65
N ARG A 67 14.55 6.52 3.72
CA ARG A 67 14.95 7.43 4.82
C ARG A 67 16.20 6.95 5.55
N SER A 68 16.36 5.64 5.73
CA SER A 68 17.58 5.05 6.32
C SER A 68 18.80 5.28 5.42
N ALA A 69 18.62 5.14 4.10
CA ALA A 69 19.65 5.45 3.12
C ALA A 69 20.02 6.94 3.12
N GLU A 70 19.04 7.86 3.18
CA GLU A 70 19.28 9.31 3.31
C GLU A 70 20.13 9.64 4.54
N GLY A 71 19.78 9.10 5.72
CA GLY A 71 20.57 9.32 6.94
C GLY A 71 21.97 8.72 6.88
N THR A 72 22.14 7.59 6.17
CA THR A 72 23.46 7.01 5.89
C THR A 72 24.28 7.93 4.98
N ILE A 73 23.68 8.44 3.91
CA ILE A 73 24.33 9.34 2.95
C ILE A 73 24.75 10.65 3.63
N GLU A 74 23.90 11.19 4.51
CA GLU A 74 24.24 12.36 5.32
C GLU A 74 25.45 12.08 6.23
N ALA A 75 25.50 10.91 6.88
CA ALA A 75 26.65 10.51 7.69
C ALA A 75 27.94 10.36 6.86
N ILE A 76 27.85 9.75 5.67
CA ILE A 76 28.97 9.61 4.73
C ILE A 76 29.50 10.98 4.31
N ALA A 77 28.62 11.89 3.91
CA ALA A 77 29.00 13.23 3.48
C ALA A 77 29.67 14.03 4.62
N ASN A 78 29.14 13.90 5.84
CA ASN A 78 29.68 14.51 7.04
C ASN A 78 30.91 13.79 7.63
N ARG A 79 31.34 12.66 7.04
CA ARG A 79 32.44 11.82 7.52
C ARG A 79 32.26 11.39 8.98
N THR A 80 31.02 11.11 9.37
CA THR A 80 30.67 10.59 10.70
C THR A 80 30.50 9.07 10.68
N THR A 81 30.31 8.49 11.85
CA THR A 81 30.02 7.05 11.98
C THR A 81 28.67 6.71 11.34
N LEU A 82 28.63 5.64 10.55
CA LEU A 82 27.40 5.16 9.93
C LEU A 82 26.37 4.72 11.00
N PRO A 83 25.07 4.93 10.77
CA PRO A 83 24.01 4.39 11.61
C PRO A 83 24.06 2.85 11.64
N ASP A 84 23.75 2.26 12.79
CA ASP A 84 23.63 0.80 12.94
C ASP A 84 22.56 0.25 11.97
N GLY A 85 22.88 -0.82 11.26
CA GLY A 85 21.98 -1.42 10.27
C GLY A 85 21.89 -0.65 8.94
N SER A 86 22.88 0.21 8.66
CA SER A 86 22.99 0.85 7.36
C SER A 86 23.05 -0.19 6.22
N MET A 87 22.29 0.09 5.16
CA MET A 87 22.18 -0.76 3.97
C MET A 87 23.12 -0.33 2.84
N VAL A 88 23.87 0.77 3.03
CA VAL A 88 24.69 1.42 2.00
C VAL A 88 26.02 1.82 2.61
N ASP A 89 27.12 1.52 1.94
CA ASP A 89 28.46 2.05 2.26
C ASP A 89 28.91 3.03 1.17
N VAL A 90 30.02 3.74 1.42
CA VAL A 90 30.65 4.66 0.47
C VAL A 90 30.97 3.98 -0.86
N ALA A 91 31.32 2.69 -0.83
CA ALA A 91 31.63 1.91 -2.03
C ALA A 91 30.40 1.59 -2.90
N ASP A 92 29.19 1.65 -2.33
CA ASP A 92 27.93 1.32 -3.01
C ASP A 92 27.35 2.52 -3.77
N ILE A 93 27.88 3.72 -3.53
CA ILE A 93 27.42 4.95 -4.19
C ILE A 93 28.04 5.06 -5.58
N ALA A 94 27.23 4.86 -6.62
CA ALA A 94 27.69 5.00 -7.99
C ALA A 94 27.85 6.49 -8.36
N GLN A 95 29.05 6.90 -8.77
CA GLN A 95 29.36 8.26 -9.21
C GLN A 95 29.44 8.40 -10.75
N ARG A 96 28.94 7.43 -11.50
CA ARG A 96 29.00 7.44 -12.98
C ARG A 96 27.68 7.87 -13.57
N CYS A 97 27.73 8.83 -14.48
CA CYS A 97 26.54 9.40 -15.11
C CYS A 97 25.93 8.54 -16.22
N ASP A 98 26.73 7.69 -16.86
CA ASP A 98 26.32 6.85 -17.99
C ASP A 98 26.59 5.37 -17.66
N ASP A 99 25.85 4.86 -16.69
CA ASP A 99 25.87 3.46 -16.24
C ASP A 99 24.66 2.66 -16.76
N GLY A 100 23.76 3.29 -17.53
CA GLY A 100 22.55 2.67 -18.06
C GLY A 100 21.50 2.32 -17.00
N TYR A 101 21.59 2.88 -15.79
CA TYR A 101 20.66 2.59 -14.70
C TYR A 101 19.23 3.09 -15.01
N ASP A 102 18.26 2.19 -14.88
CA ASP A 102 16.82 2.49 -14.95
C ASP A 102 16.14 1.94 -13.68
N PRO A 103 15.55 2.81 -12.82
CA PRO A 103 14.90 2.38 -11.58
C PRO A 103 13.71 1.44 -11.83
N VAL A 104 13.05 1.54 -12.99
CA VAL A 104 11.94 0.65 -13.36
C VAL A 104 12.46 -0.74 -13.73
N ALA A 105 13.53 -0.83 -14.52
CA ALA A 105 14.17 -2.10 -14.84
C ALA A 105 14.75 -2.77 -13.58
N TRP A 106 15.50 -2.02 -12.78
CA TRP A 106 16.04 -2.50 -11.49
C TRP A 106 14.94 -2.99 -10.55
N GLY A 107 13.83 -2.26 -10.48
CA GLY A 107 12.66 -2.62 -9.68
C GLY A 107 11.97 -3.91 -10.13
N LYS A 108 11.92 -4.17 -11.45
CA LYS A 108 11.35 -5.41 -12.00
C LYS A 108 12.21 -6.65 -11.76
N GLU A 109 13.51 -6.46 -11.53
CA GLU A 109 14.43 -7.54 -11.19
C GLU A 109 14.29 -7.98 -9.72
N GLN A 110 13.66 -7.16 -8.88
CA GLN A 110 13.41 -7.52 -7.48
C GLN A 110 12.32 -8.58 -7.35
N SER A 111 12.60 -9.62 -6.56
CA SER A 111 11.59 -10.60 -6.16
C SER A 111 10.73 -10.04 -5.04
N ILE A 112 9.44 -10.39 -4.99
CA ILE A 112 8.55 -9.99 -3.90
C ILE A 112 9.01 -10.52 -2.53
N ASP A 113 9.74 -11.64 -2.52
CA ASP A 113 10.33 -12.24 -1.32
C ASP A 113 11.78 -11.78 -1.06
N ALA A 114 12.28 -10.83 -1.85
CA ALA A 114 13.63 -10.31 -1.66
C ALA A 114 13.73 -9.50 -0.36
N ALA A 115 14.90 -9.54 0.26
CA ALA A 115 15.22 -8.63 1.35
C ALA A 115 15.12 -7.17 0.87
N PRO A 116 14.87 -6.20 1.78
CA PRO A 116 14.94 -4.80 1.43
C PRO A 116 16.25 -4.45 0.73
N ALA A 117 16.18 -3.62 -0.31
CA ALA A 117 17.34 -3.27 -1.13
C ALA A 117 17.34 -1.78 -1.44
N VAL A 118 18.54 -1.22 -1.62
CA VAL A 118 18.74 0.18 -2.00
C VAL A 118 19.80 0.25 -3.10
N ASN A 119 19.57 1.10 -4.08
CA ASN A 119 20.58 1.56 -5.03
C ASN A 119 20.76 3.08 -4.84
N VAL A 120 22.01 3.52 -4.68
CA VAL A 120 22.34 4.94 -4.51
C VAL A 120 23.28 5.39 -5.62
N ARG A 121 22.93 6.50 -6.26
CA ARG A 121 23.73 7.12 -7.30
C ARG A 121 23.95 8.58 -6.94
N GLN A 122 25.18 9.05 -7.04
CA GLN A 122 25.50 10.47 -6.93
C GLN A 122 25.43 11.09 -8.33
N ILE A 123 24.54 12.07 -8.50
CA ILE A 123 24.15 12.63 -9.80
C ILE A 123 24.47 14.11 -9.96
N ASP A 124 25.10 14.78 -8.99
CA ASP A 124 25.44 16.21 -9.10
C ASP A 124 26.31 16.51 -10.32
N THR A 125 27.27 15.65 -10.64
CA THR A 125 28.12 15.79 -11.85
C THR A 125 27.38 15.46 -13.16
N CYS A 126 26.20 14.87 -13.08
CA CYS A 126 25.43 14.38 -14.22
C CYS A 126 24.37 15.38 -14.70
N ILE A 127 23.99 16.34 -13.85
CA ILE A 127 23.05 17.40 -14.17
C ILE A 127 23.83 18.58 -14.76
N VAL A 128 24.08 18.54 -16.08
CA VAL A 128 24.74 19.63 -16.80
C VAL A 128 23.75 20.80 -16.95
N GLY A 129 23.74 21.71 -15.96
CA GLY A 129 22.88 22.90 -16.00
C GLY A 129 22.90 23.82 -14.78
N GLU A 130 23.36 23.33 -13.61
CA GLU A 130 23.50 24.14 -12.38
C GLU A 130 24.96 24.35 -11.94
N ALA A 131 25.96 23.99 -12.76
CA ALA A 131 27.29 24.51 -12.52
C ALA A 131 27.25 26.03 -12.72
N SER A 132 27.59 26.81 -11.67
CA SER A 132 27.66 28.26 -11.82
C SER A 132 28.56 28.57 -13.01
N LEU A 133 28.12 29.49 -13.89
CA LEU A 133 28.90 29.96 -15.03
C LEU A 133 30.15 30.78 -14.60
N ASP A 134 30.58 30.64 -13.35
CA ASP A 134 31.71 31.37 -12.78
C ASP A 134 33.01 30.64 -13.15
N MET A 135 33.50 30.99 -14.34
CA MET A 135 34.75 30.51 -14.93
C MET A 135 35.94 30.78 -14.00
N GLY A 136 36.35 29.77 -13.23
CA GLY A 136 37.69 29.71 -12.62
C GLY A 136 37.79 29.53 -11.11
N ARG A 137 36.70 29.25 -10.40
CA ARG A 137 36.79 28.77 -9.00
C ARG A 137 36.67 27.25 -8.94
N PRO A 138 37.39 26.56 -8.03
CA PRO A 138 37.15 25.15 -7.78
C PRO A 138 35.66 24.97 -7.43
N LEU A 139 35.00 24.00 -8.07
CA LEU A 139 33.64 23.57 -7.72
C LEU A 139 33.68 23.16 -6.25
N ASP A 140 33.18 24.03 -5.39
CA ASP A 140 32.97 23.70 -3.99
C ASP A 140 31.71 22.82 -3.96
N PRO A 141 31.79 21.53 -3.59
CA PRO A 141 30.69 20.56 -3.68
C PRO A 141 29.68 20.82 -2.56
N THR A 142 29.13 22.03 -2.51
CA THR A 142 28.40 22.54 -1.33
C THR A 142 27.01 21.94 -1.16
N SER A 143 26.54 21.10 -2.11
CA SER A 143 25.32 20.29 -1.96
C SER A 143 25.29 19.14 -2.98
N PRO A 144 25.93 17.98 -2.69
CA PRO A 144 25.81 16.81 -3.57
C PRO A 144 24.36 16.35 -3.68
N VAL A 145 24.00 15.87 -4.87
CA VAL A 145 22.65 15.39 -5.20
C VAL A 145 22.74 13.89 -5.45
N TYR A 146 21.88 13.14 -4.77
CA TYR A 146 21.80 11.69 -4.84
C TYR A 146 20.45 11.27 -5.41
N GLN A 147 20.46 10.27 -6.29
CA GLN A 147 19.29 9.48 -6.63
C GLN A 147 19.29 8.23 -5.75
N ILE A 148 18.19 7.97 -5.06
CA ILE A 148 18.03 6.84 -4.16
C ILE A 148 16.85 6.03 -4.64
N THR A 149 17.09 4.79 -5.05
CA THR A 149 16.03 3.84 -5.39
C THR A 149 15.96 2.77 -4.31
N GLY A 150 14.87 2.74 -3.56
CA GLY A 150 14.61 1.74 -2.50
C GLY A 150 13.57 0.72 -2.92
N PHE A 151 13.71 -0.50 -2.42
CA PHE A 151 12.76 -1.60 -2.57
C PHE A 151 12.45 -2.23 -1.21
N SER A 152 11.18 -2.54 -0.98
CA SER A 152 10.74 -3.37 0.15
C SER A 152 9.38 -4.01 -0.13
N ALA A 153 9.13 -5.13 0.55
CA ALA A 153 7.85 -5.83 0.57
C ALA A 153 7.02 -5.48 1.82
N ASP A 154 5.74 -5.86 1.82
CA ASP A 154 4.85 -5.61 2.95
C ASP A 154 5.15 -6.50 4.16
N ASP A 155 5.56 -7.75 3.94
CA ASP A 155 5.85 -8.73 5.00
C ASP A 155 7.06 -9.59 4.59
N PRO A 156 8.08 -9.77 5.46
CA PRO A 156 9.28 -10.52 5.12
C PRO A 156 9.09 -12.05 5.06
N ASP A 157 8.05 -12.57 5.72
CA ASP A 157 7.80 -14.01 5.82
C ASP A 157 6.69 -14.48 4.86
N ALA A 158 5.80 -13.57 4.45
CA ALA A 158 4.68 -13.86 3.57
C ALA A 158 4.28 -12.64 2.72
N ALA A 159 5.19 -12.21 1.84
CA ALA A 159 4.99 -11.02 1.02
C ALA A 159 3.81 -11.16 0.04
N THR A 160 2.96 -10.14 -0.02
CA THR A 160 1.81 -10.05 -0.94
C THR A 160 1.80 -8.77 -1.77
N SER A 161 2.61 -7.79 -1.38
CA SER A 161 2.82 -6.53 -2.11
C SER A 161 4.26 -6.06 -1.96
N SER A 162 4.80 -5.44 -3.00
CA SER A 162 6.11 -4.80 -2.97
C SER A 162 6.07 -3.46 -3.68
N VAL A 163 6.94 -2.54 -3.23
CA VAL A 163 7.01 -1.18 -3.76
C VAL A 163 8.46 -0.79 -3.98
N VAL A 164 8.70 -0.13 -5.11
CA VAL A 164 9.94 0.56 -5.43
C VAL A 164 9.68 2.06 -5.34
N ILE A 165 10.53 2.78 -4.61
CA ILE A 165 10.49 4.25 -4.52
C ILE A 165 11.79 4.77 -5.10
N ASP A 166 11.71 5.71 -6.03
CA ASP A 166 12.86 6.45 -6.55
C ASP A 166 12.75 7.91 -6.13
N THR A 167 13.74 8.43 -5.41
CA THR A 167 13.79 9.81 -4.94
C THR A 167 15.09 10.49 -5.36
N VAL A 168 15.05 11.82 -5.39
CA VAL A 168 16.24 12.66 -5.50
C VAL A 168 16.41 13.40 -4.17
N PHE A 169 17.56 13.20 -3.54
CA PHE A 169 17.92 13.74 -2.25
C PHE A 169 19.11 14.70 -2.40
N LYS A 170 19.00 15.90 -1.85
CA LYS A 170 20.03 16.94 -1.89
C LYS A 170 20.43 17.28 -0.46
N LEU A 171 21.73 17.27 -0.19
CA LEU A 171 22.31 17.70 1.09
C LEU A 171 22.44 19.23 1.19
#